data_AF-A0A9W9NP41-F1
#
_entry.id   AF-A0A9W9NP41-F1
#
_cell.length_a   1.000
_cell.length_b   1.000
_cell.length_c   1.000
_cell.angle_alpha   90.00
_cell.angle_beta   90.00
_cell.angle_gamma   90.00
#
_symmetry.space_group_name_H-M   'P 1'
#
loop_
_entity.id
_entity.type
_entity.pdbx_description
1 polymer ?
#
loop_
_entity_poly.entity_id
_entity_poly.type
_entity_poly.pdbx_seq_one_letter_code
_entity_poly.pdbx_strand_id
1 'polypeptide(L)'
;MSHSPSHSESKELQVKLFQYRGLVINSLNDEIKDNSHKKTLVLAGILGLLHVDIQQGLWSSFRVHLEGARDVIIACGGMRSLMESPGMAPLVLDFIFLVITGDTSSLASKLLVETLPVEELEFLILKHGGVGLAFRMCPPPLLVEVLRINHLRSRASRSTPDATESLQTEAFAILGRLDGFSADEWVESHDTLDGEFKNVAHMYQAAISLYGISSLQDCGILQASCPPEENCLALRGLTYELACKVLCMQRVKGV
;
A
#
# COMPACT_ATOMS: atom_id res chain seq x y z
N MET A 1 -9.71 -33.55 4.72
CA MET A 1 -9.18 -33.65 6.10
C MET A 1 -7.88 -32.87 6.14
N SER A 2 -7.89 -31.67 6.74
CA SER A 2 -6.70 -30.82 6.85
C SER A 2 -5.89 -31.26 8.08
N HIS A 3 -4.69 -31.78 7.87
CA HIS A 3 -3.74 -31.98 8.96
C HIS A 3 -3.29 -30.61 9.48
N SER A 4 -3.76 -30.21 10.65
CA SER A 4 -3.11 -29.13 11.41
C SER A 4 -1.69 -29.59 11.77
N PRO A 5 -0.65 -28.79 11.50
CA PRO A 5 0.72 -29.16 11.80
C PRO A 5 0.88 -29.44 13.30
N SER A 6 1.69 -30.44 13.65
CA SER A 6 1.99 -30.71 15.05
C SER A 6 2.76 -29.53 15.67
N HIS A 7 2.56 -29.27 16.97
CA HIS A 7 3.24 -28.17 17.68
C HIS A 7 4.78 -28.25 17.57
N SER A 8 5.35 -29.44 17.38
CA SER A 8 6.78 -29.65 17.19
C SER A 8 7.26 -29.15 15.82
N GLU A 9 6.53 -29.46 14.74
CA GLU A 9 6.85 -29.02 13.37
C GLU A 9 6.71 -27.51 13.23
N SER A 10 5.69 -26.91 13.85
CA SER A 10 5.51 -25.46 13.87
C SER A 10 6.69 -24.73 14.53
N LYS A 11 7.20 -25.28 15.64
CA LYS A 11 8.36 -24.71 16.35
C LYS A 11 9.65 -24.82 15.53
N GLU A 12 9.87 -25.94 14.85
CA GLU A 12 11.05 -26.13 13.99
C GLU A 12 11.06 -25.15 12.80
N LEU A 13 9.89 -24.92 12.19
CA LEU A 13 9.73 -23.96 11.10
C LEU A 13 10.00 -22.53 11.56
N GLN A 14 9.53 -22.13 12.75
CA GLN A 14 9.83 -20.82 13.32
C GLN A 14 11.34 -20.65 13.55
N VAL A 15 12.03 -21.67 14.09
CA VAL A 15 13.48 -21.61 14.29
C VAL A 15 14.22 -21.43 12.97
N LYS A 16 13.86 -22.21 11.93
CA LYS A 16 14.44 -22.06 10.58
C LYS A 16 14.19 -20.66 10.01
N LEU A 17 12.98 -20.13 10.16
CA LEU A 17 12.63 -18.79 9.70
C LEU A 17 13.53 -17.73 10.34
N PHE A 18 13.68 -17.74 11.66
CA PHE A 18 14.55 -16.78 12.35
C PHE A 18 16.03 -16.95 12.00
N GLN A 19 16.49 -18.19 11.76
CA GLN A 19 17.85 -18.46 11.28
C GLN A 19 18.09 -17.82 9.90
N TYR A 20 17.21 -18.06 8.91
CA TYR A 20 17.33 -17.45 7.59
C TYR A 20 17.20 -15.93 7.64
N ARG A 21 16.29 -15.40 8.48
CA ARG A 21 16.17 -13.95 8.70
C ARG A 21 17.48 -13.36 9.20
N GLY A 22 18.15 -14.01 10.16
CA GLY A 22 19.47 -13.59 10.65
C GLY A 22 20.56 -13.63 9.59
N LEU A 23 20.58 -14.68 8.76
CA LEU A 23 21.53 -14.80 7.64
C LEU A 23 21.35 -13.70 6.60
N VAL A 24 20.11 -13.39 6.22
CA VAL A 24 19.81 -12.30 5.28
C VAL A 24 20.25 -10.95 5.83
N ILE A 25 19.96 -10.66 7.11
CA ILE A 25 20.38 -9.40 7.75
C ILE A 25 21.91 -9.26 7.76
N ASN A 26 22.63 -10.33 8.11
CA ASN A 26 24.09 -10.31 8.11
C ASN A 26 24.64 -10.08 6.69
N SER A 27 24.11 -10.79 5.69
CA SER A 27 24.50 -10.60 4.30
C SER A 27 24.25 -9.18 3.81
N LEU A 28 23.09 -8.59 4.14
CA LEU A 28 22.77 -7.21 3.76
C LEU A 28 23.72 -6.20 4.43
N ASN A 29 24.04 -6.40 5.71
CA ASN A 29 24.99 -5.55 6.40
C ASN A 29 26.37 -5.57 5.76
N ASP A 30 26.83 -6.73 5.29
CA ASP A 30 28.11 -6.86 4.60
C ASP A 30 28.06 -6.16 3.22
N GLU A 31 26.97 -6.32 2.46
CA GLU A 31 26.78 -5.64 1.17
C GLU A 31 26.71 -4.12 1.30
N ILE A 32 26.09 -3.60 2.37
CA ILE A 32 26.03 -2.17 2.68
C ILE A 32 27.43 -1.63 3.01
N LYS A 33 28.21 -2.35 3.82
CA LYS A 33 29.56 -1.92 4.22
C LYS A 33 30.54 -1.89 3.06
N ASP A 34 30.41 -2.83 2.12
CA ASP A 34 31.30 -2.94 0.96
C ASP A 34 31.12 -1.79 -0.04
N ASN A 35 30.14 -0.88 0.15
CA ASN A 35 29.77 0.20 -0.78
C ASN A 35 29.64 -0.31 -2.23
N SER A 36 29.23 -1.58 -2.38
CA SER A 36 29.24 -2.25 -3.66
C SER A 36 28.14 -1.68 -4.56
N HIS A 37 28.27 -1.85 -5.88
CA HIS A 37 27.26 -1.43 -6.85
C HIS A 37 25.97 -2.26 -6.79
N LYS A 38 25.81 -3.15 -5.80
CA LYS A 38 24.69 -4.08 -5.62
C LYS A 38 23.46 -3.45 -4.96
N LYS A 39 23.19 -2.16 -5.23
CA LYS A 39 22.08 -1.41 -4.61
C LYS A 39 20.71 -2.09 -4.84
N THR A 40 20.56 -2.80 -5.96
CA THR A 40 19.41 -3.66 -6.28
C THR A 40 19.20 -4.79 -5.27
N LEU A 41 20.26 -5.52 -4.93
CA LEU A 41 20.16 -6.66 -4.00
C LEU A 41 19.84 -6.18 -2.59
N VAL A 42 20.44 -5.06 -2.19
CA VAL A 42 20.15 -4.43 -0.90
C VAL A 42 18.68 -4.01 -0.81
N LEU A 43 18.16 -3.28 -1.82
CA LEU A 43 16.76 -2.87 -1.81
C LEU A 43 15.81 -4.09 -1.83
N ALA A 44 16.08 -5.07 -2.69
CA ALA A 44 15.28 -6.30 -2.77
C ALA A 44 15.28 -7.07 -1.45
N GLY A 45 16.42 -7.15 -0.76
CA GLY A 45 16.53 -7.82 0.53
C GLY A 45 15.79 -7.08 1.65
N ILE A 46 15.84 -5.75 1.68
CA ILE A 46 15.09 -4.93 2.65
C ILE A 46 13.57 -5.14 2.46
N LEU A 47 13.08 -5.02 1.22
CA LEU A 47 11.66 -5.22 0.91
C LEU A 47 11.24 -6.67 1.15
N GLY A 48 12.09 -7.65 0.82
CA GLY A 48 11.84 -9.07 1.10
C GLY A 48 11.70 -9.36 2.59
N LEU A 49 12.58 -8.81 3.43
CA LEU A 49 12.45 -8.91 4.90
C LEU A 49 11.18 -8.26 5.41
N LEU A 50 10.79 -7.11 4.86
CA LEU A 50 9.55 -6.43 5.21
C LEU A 50 8.33 -7.30 4.87
N HIS A 51 8.27 -7.91 3.69
CA HIS A 51 7.19 -8.82 3.31
C HIS A 51 7.09 -10.01 4.28
N VAL A 52 8.23 -10.59 4.67
CA VAL A 52 8.27 -11.67 5.68
C VAL A 52 7.73 -11.18 7.03
N ASP A 53 8.17 -10.02 7.50
CA ASP A 53 7.73 -9.46 8.79
C ASP A 53 6.20 -9.17 8.76
N ILE A 54 5.67 -8.63 7.66
CA ILE A 54 4.22 -8.42 7.46
C ILE A 54 3.46 -9.75 7.53
N GLN A 55 3.92 -10.78 6.83
CA GLN A 55 3.27 -12.10 6.81
C GLN A 55 3.26 -12.78 8.18
N GLN A 56 4.25 -12.51 9.02
CA GLN A 56 4.34 -13.05 10.39
C GLN A 56 3.62 -12.17 11.42
N GLY A 57 3.00 -11.05 11.01
CA GLY A 57 2.38 -10.10 11.93
C GLY A 57 3.38 -9.34 12.80
N LEU A 58 4.66 -9.31 12.43
CA LEU A 58 5.73 -8.56 13.10
C LEU A 58 5.69 -7.08 12.69
N TRP A 59 4.52 -6.45 12.86
CA TRP A 59 4.23 -5.12 12.33
C TRP A 59 5.09 -4.01 12.96
N SER A 60 5.72 -4.23 14.11
CA SER A 60 6.44 -3.16 14.83
C SER A 60 7.68 -2.62 14.10
N SER A 61 8.28 -3.37 13.17
CA SER A 61 9.52 -2.99 12.46
C SER A 61 9.30 -2.37 11.08
N PHE A 62 8.07 -2.39 10.54
CA PHE A 62 7.83 -2.09 9.12
C PHE A 62 8.38 -0.73 8.68
N ARG A 63 8.27 0.26 9.57
CA ARG A 63 8.74 1.62 9.34
C ARG A 63 10.25 1.70 9.14
N VAL A 64 11.01 0.98 9.94
CA VAL A 64 12.48 0.96 9.84
C VAL A 64 12.92 0.37 8.51
N HIS A 65 12.21 -0.65 8.00
CA HIS A 65 12.48 -1.19 6.67
C HIS A 65 12.19 -0.17 5.57
N LEU A 66 11.06 0.54 5.65
CA LEU A 66 10.70 1.54 4.64
C LEU A 66 11.63 2.75 4.68
N GLU A 67 12.04 3.21 5.86
CA GLU A 67 13.03 4.29 6.01
C GLU A 67 14.39 3.86 5.44
N GLY A 68 14.86 2.64 5.75
CA GLY A 68 16.09 2.11 5.17
C GLY A 68 16.01 1.94 3.64
N ALA A 69 14.89 1.46 3.11
CA ALA A 69 14.66 1.35 1.67
C ALA A 69 14.70 2.73 0.99
N ARG A 70 14.07 3.74 1.61
CA ARG A 70 14.12 5.14 1.14
C ARG A 70 15.54 5.67 1.09
N ASP A 71 16.35 5.42 2.11
CA ASP A 71 17.74 5.89 2.15
C ASP A 71 18.58 5.23 1.05
N VAL A 72 18.37 3.94 0.77
CA VAL A 72 19.00 3.26 -0.38
C VAL A 72 18.55 3.90 -1.70
N ILE A 73 17.26 4.18 -1.87
CA ILE A 73 16.73 4.83 -3.08
C ILE A 73 17.35 6.22 -3.28
N ILE A 74 17.48 7.02 -2.22
CA ILE A 74 18.14 8.34 -2.27
C ILE A 74 19.62 8.18 -2.65
N ALA A 75 20.32 7.22 -2.06
CA ALA A 75 21.71 6.91 -2.41
C ALA A 75 21.88 6.38 -3.85
N CYS A 76 20.80 5.99 -4.51
CA CYS A 76 20.76 5.65 -5.93
C CYS A 76 20.48 6.85 -6.85
N GLY A 77 20.31 8.07 -6.32
CA GLY A 77 19.90 9.23 -7.11
C GLY A 77 18.39 9.42 -7.22
N GLY A 78 17.61 8.73 -6.38
CA GLY A 78 16.15 8.85 -6.32
C GLY A 78 15.40 7.79 -7.12
N MET A 79 14.07 7.81 -7.00
CA MET A 79 13.17 6.79 -7.58
C MET A 79 13.30 6.72 -9.10
N ARG A 80 13.20 7.86 -9.79
CA ARG A 80 13.31 7.91 -11.25
C ARG A 80 14.63 7.33 -11.78
N SER A 81 15.76 7.77 -11.22
CA SER A 81 17.08 7.26 -11.64
C SER A 81 17.20 5.76 -11.39
N LEU A 82 16.67 5.28 -10.26
CA LEU A 82 16.70 3.87 -9.94
C LEU A 82 15.85 3.03 -10.91
N MET A 83 14.68 3.54 -11.33
CA MET A 83 13.80 2.84 -12.29
C MET A 83 14.40 2.70 -13.70
N GLU A 84 15.39 3.51 -14.06
CA GLU A 84 16.13 3.38 -15.33
C GLU A 84 17.06 2.15 -15.33
N SER A 85 17.39 1.61 -14.14
CA SER A 85 18.22 0.42 -14.02
C SER A 85 17.42 -0.86 -14.28
N PRO A 86 17.99 -1.86 -14.98
CA PRO A 86 17.29 -3.11 -15.29
C PRO A 86 16.72 -3.81 -14.05
N GLY A 87 15.44 -4.15 -14.08
CA GLY A 87 14.76 -4.90 -13.02
C GLY A 87 14.39 -4.09 -11.77
N MET A 88 14.67 -2.78 -11.72
CA MET A 88 14.40 -1.97 -10.53
C MET A 88 12.99 -1.40 -10.46
N ALA A 89 12.32 -1.20 -11.60
CA ALA A 89 10.98 -0.63 -11.61
C ALA A 89 9.99 -1.37 -10.67
N PRO A 90 9.89 -2.72 -10.69
CA PRO A 90 9.02 -3.44 -9.77
C PRO A 90 9.35 -3.19 -8.28
N LEU A 91 10.62 -3.04 -7.91
CA LEU A 91 11.03 -2.83 -6.51
C LEU A 91 10.68 -1.41 -6.03
N VAL A 92 10.90 -0.40 -6.88
CA VAL A 92 10.51 0.99 -6.56
C VAL A 92 9.00 1.09 -6.40
N LEU A 93 8.28 0.41 -7.27
CA LEU A 93 6.82 0.36 -7.27
C LEU A 93 6.26 -0.39 -6.05
N ASP A 94 6.88 -1.51 -5.65
CA ASP A 94 6.56 -2.23 -4.41
C ASP A 94 6.80 -1.36 -3.17
N PHE A 95 7.94 -0.64 -3.12
CA PHE A 95 8.21 0.34 -2.07
C PHE A 95 7.11 1.41 -1.98
N ILE A 96 6.73 2.03 -3.11
CA ILE A 96 5.66 3.05 -3.15
C ILE A 96 4.35 2.47 -2.62
N PHE A 97 3.99 1.26 -3.05
CA PHE A 97 2.78 0.58 -2.59
C PHE A 97 2.80 0.33 -1.07
N LEU A 98 3.90 -0.18 -0.53
CA LEU A 98 4.05 -0.48 0.90
C LEU A 98 4.04 0.79 1.76
N VAL A 99 4.61 1.90 1.28
CA VAL A 99 4.52 3.20 1.96
C VAL A 99 3.07 3.68 2.03
N ILE A 100 2.38 3.72 0.89
CA ILE A 100 1.01 4.25 0.81
C ILE A 100 0.05 3.39 1.65
N THR A 101 0.16 2.08 1.55
CA THR A 101 -0.70 1.15 2.31
C THR A 101 -0.36 1.13 3.80
N GLY A 102 0.92 1.14 4.16
CA GLY A 102 1.37 1.22 5.55
C GLY A 102 0.86 2.49 6.26
N ASP A 103 0.82 3.61 5.54
CA ASP A 103 0.33 4.89 6.06
C ASP A 103 -1.18 4.90 6.37
N THR A 104 -1.98 4.04 5.74
CA THR A 104 -3.43 3.91 6.05
C THR A 104 -3.68 3.50 7.50
N SER A 105 -2.74 2.77 8.10
CA SER A 105 -2.79 2.29 9.49
C SER A 105 -1.94 3.11 10.46
N SER A 106 -1.24 4.13 9.97
CA SER A 106 -0.36 4.98 10.78
C SER A 106 -1.09 6.22 11.30
N LEU A 107 -0.59 6.79 12.41
CA LEU A 107 -1.06 8.08 12.92
C LEU A 107 -0.77 9.19 11.91
N ALA A 108 -1.72 10.12 11.74
CA ALA A 108 -1.62 11.22 10.76
C ALA A 108 -0.36 12.09 10.93
N SER A 109 0.13 12.25 12.16
CA SER A 109 1.36 12.99 12.47
C SER A 109 2.67 12.25 12.17
N LYS A 110 2.58 10.98 11.74
CA LYS A 110 3.74 10.10 11.50
C LYS A 110 3.72 9.46 10.12
N LEU A 111 3.00 9.98 9.14
CA LEU A 111 2.92 9.36 7.81
C LEU A 111 4.26 9.45 7.07
N LEU A 112 4.68 8.37 6.43
CA LEU A 112 5.93 8.30 5.66
C LEU A 112 5.85 9.05 4.34
N VAL A 113 4.65 9.15 3.75
CA VAL A 113 4.36 9.90 2.52
C VAL A 113 4.91 11.32 2.55
N GLU A 114 4.89 11.96 3.73
CA GLU A 114 5.41 13.32 3.94
C GLU A 114 6.89 13.49 3.67
N THR A 115 7.64 12.39 3.75
CA THR A 115 9.08 12.39 3.52
C THR A 115 9.42 12.18 2.04
N LEU A 116 8.40 12.09 1.18
CA LEU A 116 8.51 11.76 -0.24
C LEU A 116 7.84 12.82 -1.12
N PRO A 117 8.32 13.00 -2.36
CA PRO A 117 7.71 13.91 -3.33
C PRO A 117 6.38 13.35 -3.87
N VAL A 118 5.25 13.83 -3.34
CA VAL A 118 3.90 13.33 -3.66
C VAL A 118 3.59 13.35 -5.15
N GLU A 119 3.96 14.43 -5.85
CA GLU A 119 3.71 14.59 -7.29
C GLU A 119 4.53 13.59 -8.12
N GLU A 120 5.75 13.26 -7.67
CA GLU A 120 6.55 12.21 -8.29
C GLU A 120 5.90 10.84 -8.07
N LEU A 121 5.41 10.55 -6.86
CA LEU A 121 4.70 9.30 -6.56
C LEU A 121 3.46 9.15 -7.45
N GLU A 122 2.61 10.18 -7.54
CA GLU A 122 1.42 10.17 -8.41
C GLU A 122 1.80 9.86 -9.87
N PHE A 123 2.81 10.55 -10.38
CA PHE A 123 3.30 10.33 -11.74
C PHE A 123 3.79 8.89 -11.96
N LEU A 124 4.58 8.35 -11.03
CA LEU A 124 5.12 7.00 -11.13
C LEU A 124 4.02 5.94 -11.06
N ILE A 125 3.03 6.11 -10.19
CA ILE A 125 1.87 5.21 -10.07
C ILE A 125 1.06 5.22 -11.36
N LEU A 126 0.72 6.38 -11.90
CA LEU A 126 -0.10 6.46 -13.11
C LEU A 126 0.65 5.96 -14.36
N LYS A 127 1.95 6.24 -14.45
CA LYS A 127 2.77 5.85 -15.60
C LYS A 127 3.13 4.36 -15.60
N HIS A 128 3.41 3.79 -14.43
CA HIS A 128 3.98 2.44 -14.33
C HIS A 128 3.10 1.46 -13.54
N GLY A 129 2.03 1.92 -12.88
CA GLY A 129 1.15 1.08 -12.06
C GLY A 129 0.41 0.00 -12.84
N GLY A 130 0.20 0.18 -14.14
CA GLY A 130 -0.34 -0.87 -15.02
C GLY A 130 0.66 -2.00 -15.33
N VAL A 131 1.95 -1.81 -15.01
CA VAL A 131 3.05 -2.71 -15.38
C VAL A 131 3.68 -3.30 -14.11
N GLY A 132 3.09 -4.36 -13.55
CA GLY A 132 3.72 -5.10 -12.45
C GLY A 132 2.77 -5.92 -11.59
N LEU A 133 3.30 -6.96 -10.95
CA LEU A 133 2.55 -7.84 -10.03
C LEU A 133 2.11 -7.14 -8.74
N ALA A 134 2.88 -6.16 -8.23
CA ALA A 134 2.57 -5.45 -6.99
C ALA A 134 1.28 -4.59 -7.08
N PHE A 135 0.95 -4.08 -8.26
CA PHE A 135 -0.28 -3.30 -8.50
C PHE A 135 -1.38 -4.09 -9.16
N ARG A 136 -1.20 -5.39 -9.37
CA ARG A 136 -2.23 -6.18 -10.05
C ARG A 136 -3.56 -6.16 -9.33
N MET A 137 -3.63 -5.81 -8.05
CA MET A 137 -4.89 -5.85 -7.29
C MET A 137 -5.54 -4.47 -7.14
N CYS A 138 -4.78 -3.39 -6.95
CA CYS A 138 -5.33 -2.05 -6.75
C CYS A 138 -5.22 -1.21 -8.05
N PRO A 139 -6.34 -0.77 -8.64
CA PRO A 139 -6.32 0.16 -9.76
C PRO A 139 -5.44 1.38 -9.47
N PRO A 140 -4.48 1.74 -10.35
CA PRO A 140 -3.58 2.88 -10.10
C PRO A 140 -4.29 4.20 -9.79
N PRO A 141 -5.42 4.57 -10.44
CA PRO A 141 -6.17 5.76 -10.07
C PRO A 141 -6.68 5.73 -8.62
N LEU A 142 -7.12 4.58 -8.13
CA LEU A 142 -7.57 4.43 -6.75
C LEU A 142 -6.41 4.50 -5.76
N LEU A 143 -5.25 3.94 -6.09
CA LEU A 143 -4.06 4.05 -5.25
C LEU A 143 -3.59 5.51 -5.09
N VAL A 144 -3.69 6.31 -6.14
CA VAL A 144 -3.43 7.76 -6.08
C VAL A 144 -4.38 8.45 -5.10
N GLU A 145 -5.64 8.05 -5.03
CA GLU A 145 -6.54 8.62 -4.03
C GLU A 145 -6.17 8.22 -2.60
N VAL A 146 -5.65 7.00 -2.36
CA VAL A 146 -5.09 6.64 -1.03
C VAL A 146 -3.90 7.54 -0.67
N LEU A 147 -3.01 7.79 -1.63
CA LEU A 147 -1.88 8.71 -1.48
C LEU A 147 -2.35 10.12 -1.10
N ARG A 148 -3.36 10.65 -1.80
CA ARG A 148 -3.95 11.96 -1.53
C ARG A 148 -4.62 12.03 -0.16
N ILE A 149 -5.37 10.99 0.23
CA ILE A 149 -5.96 10.89 1.57
C ILE A 149 -4.86 10.93 2.64
N ASN A 150 -3.79 10.14 2.49
CA ASN A 150 -2.67 10.13 3.43
C ASN A 150 -2.03 11.52 3.54
N HIS A 151 -1.75 12.16 2.42
CA HIS A 151 -1.16 13.50 2.42
C HIS A 151 -2.08 14.53 3.09
N LEU A 152 -3.39 14.45 2.81
CA LEU A 152 -4.38 15.35 3.40
C LEU A 152 -4.51 15.15 4.92
N ARG A 153 -4.52 13.89 5.40
CA ARG A 153 -4.48 13.54 6.83
C ARG A 153 -3.26 14.16 7.51
N SER A 154 -2.08 14.07 6.89
CA SER A 154 -0.87 14.63 7.49
C SER A 154 -0.88 16.16 7.52
N ARG A 155 -1.35 16.81 6.45
CA ARG A 155 -1.55 18.27 6.44
C ARG A 155 -2.48 18.70 7.57
N ALA A 156 -3.64 18.04 7.73
CA ALA A 156 -4.56 18.34 8.82
C ALA A 156 -3.93 18.21 10.21
N SER A 157 -3.04 17.22 10.44
CA SER A 157 -2.35 17.06 11.73
C SER A 157 -1.41 18.23 12.10
N ARG A 158 -1.07 19.09 11.14
CA ARG A 158 -0.16 20.24 11.30
C ARG A 158 -0.85 21.58 11.02
N SER A 159 -2.10 21.56 10.57
CA SER A 159 -2.82 22.75 10.13
C SER A 159 -3.36 23.57 11.29
N THR A 160 -3.43 24.89 11.07
CA THR A 160 -4.19 25.81 11.92
C THR A 160 -5.68 25.76 11.56
N PRO A 161 -6.59 26.19 12.47
CA PRO A 161 -8.03 26.16 12.23
C PRO A 161 -8.47 26.86 10.92
N ASP A 162 -7.76 27.90 10.49
CA ASP A 162 -8.07 28.68 9.29
C ASP A 162 -7.87 27.90 7.97
N ALA A 163 -7.11 26.80 7.99
CA ALA A 163 -6.88 25.97 6.79
C ALA A 163 -8.01 24.95 6.54
N THR A 164 -8.97 24.82 7.46
CA THR A 164 -9.97 23.73 7.47
C THR A 164 -10.86 23.73 6.23
N GLU A 165 -11.29 24.89 5.75
CA GLU A 165 -12.18 25.00 4.57
C GLU A 165 -11.49 24.53 3.28
N SER A 166 -10.20 24.86 3.13
CA SER A 166 -9.39 24.39 2.00
C SER A 166 -9.21 22.87 2.03
N LEU A 167 -8.93 22.29 3.21
CA LEU A 167 -8.78 20.84 3.38
C LEU A 167 -10.11 20.10 3.13
N GLN A 168 -11.23 20.68 3.54
CA GLN A 168 -12.57 20.14 3.28
C GLN A 168 -12.89 20.11 1.78
N THR A 169 -12.60 21.19 1.06
CA THR A 169 -12.80 21.25 -0.39
C THR A 169 -12.01 20.15 -1.10
N GLU A 170 -10.76 19.94 -0.69
CA GLU A 170 -9.90 18.88 -1.22
C GLU A 170 -10.42 17.47 -0.86
N ALA A 171 -10.91 17.27 0.36
CA ALA A 171 -11.55 16.03 0.78
C ALA A 171 -12.77 15.68 -0.07
N PHE A 172 -13.68 16.63 -0.32
CA PHE A 172 -14.83 16.40 -1.20
C PHE A 172 -14.42 16.13 -2.64
N ALA A 173 -13.36 16.77 -3.14
CA ALA A 173 -12.83 16.48 -4.46
C ALA A 173 -12.28 15.05 -4.57
N ILE A 174 -11.60 14.55 -3.52
CA ILE A 174 -11.16 13.14 -3.43
C ILE A 174 -12.38 12.21 -3.43
N LEU A 175 -13.36 12.45 -2.57
CA LEU A 175 -14.56 11.61 -2.48
C LEU A 175 -15.36 11.60 -3.79
N GLY A 176 -15.46 12.74 -4.48
CA GLY A 176 -16.11 12.82 -5.79
C GLY A 176 -15.38 12.04 -6.88
N ARG A 177 -14.04 11.97 -6.85
CA ARG A 177 -13.27 11.12 -7.77
C ARG A 177 -13.41 9.63 -7.44
N LEU A 178 -13.51 9.28 -6.16
CA LEU A 178 -13.76 7.90 -5.73
C LEU A 178 -15.16 7.44 -6.13
N ASP A 179 -16.17 8.30 -6.00
CA ASP A 179 -17.55 8.03 -6.44
C ASP A 179 -17.64 7.94 -7.98
N GLY A 180 -16.98 8.85 -8.69
CA GLY A 180 -16.96 8.88 -10.16
C GLY A 180 -16.07 7.83 -10.82
N PHE A 181 -15.30 7.04 -10.06
CA PHE A 181 -14.49 5.96 -10.62
C PHE A 181 -15.40 4.80 -11.06
N SER A 182 -15.31 4.41 -12.34
CA SER A 182 -16.01 3.22 -12.83
C SER A 182 -15.08 2.01 -12.84
N ALA A 183 -15.24 1.11 -11.87
CA ALA A 183 -14.50 -0.14 -11.80
C ALA A 183 -14.73 -1.01 -13.04
N ASP A 184 -15.94 -1.01 -13.59
CA ASP A 184 -16.30 -1.81 -14.75
C ASP A 184 -15.61 -1.29 -16.03
N GLU A 185 -15.68 0.02 -16.29
CA GLU A 185 -15.00 0.64 -17.44
C GLU A 185 -13.48 0.51 -17.32
N TRP A 186 -12.94 0.63 -16.10
CA TRP A 186 -11.52 0.45 -15.87
C TRP A 186 -11.08 -0.99 -16.19
N VAL A 187 -11.83 -2.01 -15.80
CA VAL A 187 -11.51 -3.41 -16.17
C VAL A 187 -11.66 -3.64 -17.67
N GLU A 188 -12.74 -3.14 -18.28
CA GLU A 188 -13.02 -3.33 -19.71
C GLU A 188 -11.98 -2.66 -20.61
N SER A 189 -11.35 -1.58 -20.15
CA SER A 189 -10.27 -0.90 -20.87
C SER A 189 -8.91 -1.63 -20.80
N HIS A 190 -8.80 -2.73 -20.04
CA HIS A 190 -7.58 -3.51 -19.89
C HIS A 190 -7.75 -4.95 -20.39
N ASP A 191 -7.25 -5.22 -21.60
CA ASP A 191 -7.34 -6.53 -22.29
C ASP A 191 -6.82 -7.73 -21.49
N THR A 192 -6.02 -7.49 -20.45
CA THR A 192 -5.37 -8.53 -19.64
C THR A 192 -6.12 -8.88 -18.35
N LEU A 193 -7.16 -8.13 -18.00
CA LEU A 193 -7.97 -8.34 -16.81
C LEU A 193 -9.23 -9.12 -17.16
N ASP A 194 -9.55 -10.15 -16.38
CA ASP A 194 -10.77 -10.91 -16.55
C ASP A 194 -11.97 -10.22 -15.89
N GLY A 195 -13.18 -10.70 -16.21
CA GLY A 195 -14.40 -10.18 -15.58
C GLY A 195 -14.46 -10.40 -14.06
N GLU A 196 -13.64 -11.31 -13.50
CA GLU A 196 -13.56 -11.50 -12.05
C GLU A 196 -12.83 -10.33 -11.36
N PHE A 197 -11.93 -9.67 -12.09
CA PHE A 197 -11.23 -8.48 -11.61
C PHE A 197 -12.17 -7.31 -11.31
N LYS A 198 -13.37 -7.28 -11.89
CA LYS A 198 -14.40 -6.28 -11.56
C LYS A 198 -14.68 -6.28 -10.06
N ASN A 199 -14.84 -7.45 -9.44
CA ASN A 199 -15.09 -7.54 -8.00
C ASN A 199 -13.92 -7.02 -7.17
N VAL A 200 -12.69 -7.22 -7.63
CA VAL A 200 -11.49 -6.70 -6.97
C VAL A 200 -11.46 -5.17 -7.06
N ALA A 201 -11.68 -4.60 -8.24
CA ALA A 201 -11.71 -3.16 -8.44
C ALA A 201 -12.83 -2.49 -7.61
N HIS A 202 -14.04 -3.06 -7.61
CA HIS A 202 -15.16 -2.61 -6.75
C HIS A 202 -14.82 -2.72 -5.26
N MET A 203 -14.14 -3.79 -4.83
CA MET A 203 -13.71 -3.96 -3.45
C MET A 203 -12.76 -2.85 -3.03
N TYR A 204 -11.75 -2.54 -3.85
CA TYR A 204 -10.82 -1.43 -3.59
C TYR A 204 -11.53 -0.09 -3.56
N GLN A 205 -12.41 0.19 -4.52
CA GLN A 205 -13.18 1.45 -4.54
C GLN A 205 -13.97 1.62 -3.24
N ALA A 206 -14.73 0.60 -2.83
CA ALA A 206 -15.52 0.65 -1.60
C ALA A 206 -14.65 0.79 -0.35
N ALA A 207 -13.56 0.02 -0.25
CA ALA A 207 -12.66 0.05 0.89
C ALA A 207 -11.94 1.40 1.02
N ILE A 208 -11.50 1.98 -0.09
CA ILE A 208 -10.80 3.27 -0.13
C ILE A 208 -11.77 4.42 0.18
N SER A 209 -13.01 4.36 -0.32
CA SER A 209 -14.06 5.32 0.06
C SER A 209 -14.33 5.29 1.55
N LEU A 210 -14.50 4.10 2.14
CA LEU A 210 -14.70 3.95 3.58
C LEU A 210 -13.50 4.45 4.39
N TYR A 211 -12.29 4.13 3.94
CA TYR A 211 -11.05 4.60 4.54
C TYR A 211 -10.95 6.13 4.49
N GLY A 212 -11.19 6.73 3.32
CA GLY A 212 -11.18 8.18 3.12
C GLY A 212 -12.16 8.87 4.05
N ILE A 213 -13.41 8.41 4.09
CA ILE A 213 -14.42 8.98 5.00
C ILE A 213 -13.96 8.88 6.47
N SER A 214 -13.66 7.68 6.93
CA SER A 214 -13.37 7.43 8.35
C SER A 214 -12.11 8.19 8.80
N SER A 215 -11.04 8.12 8.00
CA SER A 215 -9.76 8.74 8.36
C SER A 215 -9.77 10.26 8.30
N LEU A 216 -10.58 10.85 7.40
CA LEU A 216 -10.72 12.31 7.30
C LEU A 216 -11.68 12.86 8.38
N GLN A 217 -12.65 12.06 8.84
CA GLN A 217 -13.44 12.38 10.04
C GLN A 217 -12.57 12.34 11.31
N ASP A 218 -11.71 11.32 11.46
CA ASP A 218 -10.79 11.21 12.59
C ASP A 218 -9.80 12.40 12.66
N CYS A 219 -9.46 12.99 11.51
CA CYS A 219 -8.60 14.17 11.44
C CYS A 219 -9.37 15.50 11.60
N GLY A 220 -10.69 15.46 11.82
CA GLY A 220 -11.54 16.65 11.94
C GLY A 220 -11.72 17.44 10.64
N ILE A 221 -11.32 16.88 9.49
CA ILE A 221 -11.53 17.51 8.18
C ILE A 221 -13.00 17.38 7.82
N LEU A 222 -13.54 16.15 7.88
CA LEU A 222 -14.96 15.89 7.67
C LEU A 222 -15.70 15.90 9.02
N GLN A 223 -16.96 16.33 8.99
CA GLN A 223 -17.85 16.21 10.14
C GLN A 223 -18.27 14.74 10.30
N ALA A 224 -18.46 14.26 11.53
CA ALA A 224 -18.89 12.88 11.80
C ALA A 224 -20.24 12.53 11.13
N SER A 225 -21.09 13.52 10.89
CA SER A 225 -22.38 13.38 10.18
C SER A 225 -22.26 13.43 8.65
N CYS A 226 -21.06 13.66 8.10
CA CYS A 226 -20.84 13.83 6.67
C CYS A 226 -19.68 12.95 6.18
N PRO A 227 -19.95 12.00 5.26
CA PRO A 227 -21.25 11.61 4.72
C PRO A 227 -22.14 10.91 5.78
N PRO A 228 -23.45 10.74 5.51
CA PRO A 228 -24.38 10.07 6.41
C PRO A 228 -23.89 8.67 6.83
N GLU A 229 -24.16 8.28 8.08
CA GLU A 229 -23.75 6.99 8.64
C GLU A 229 -24.22 5.79 7.80
N GLU A 230 -25.39 5.91 7.18
CA GLU A 230 -25.94 4.91 6.24
C GLU A 230 -24.99 4.62 5.07
N ASN A 231 -24.28 5.63 4.56
CA ASN A 231 -23.31 5.45 3.48
C ASN A 231 -22.10 4.63 3.95
N CYS A 232 -21.61 4.91 5.17
CA CYS A 232 -20.51 4.14 5.77
C CYS A 232 -20.91 2.68 6.03
N LEU A 233 -22.14 2.44 6.50
CA LEU A 233 -22.68 1.09 6.70
C LEU A 233 -22.84 0.34 5.38
N ALA A 234 -23.35 1.00 4.34
CA ALA A 234 -23.48 0.43 3.01
C ALA A 234 -22.10 0.06 2.42
N LEU A 235 -21.11 0.96 2.51
CA LEU A 235 -19.74 0.70 2.06
C LEU A 235 -19.11 -0.48 2.82
N ARG A 236 -19.27 -0.55 4.15
CA ARG A 236 -18.79 -1.69 4.96
C ARG A 236 -19.40 -3.01 4.50
N GLY A 237 -20.73 -3.03 4.30
CA GLY A 237 -21.44 -4.21 3.82
C GLY A 237 -20.93 -4.67 2.45
N LEU A 238 -20.79 -3.71 1.52
CA LEU A 238 -20.30 -3.96 0.17
C LEU A 238 -18.86 -4.49 0.17
N THR A 239 -17.94 -3.86 0.92
CA THR A 239 -16.56 -4.32 1.03
C THR A 239 -16.50 -5.75 1.58
N TYR A 240 -17.28 -6.08 2.62
CA TYR A 240 -17.31 -7.42 3.19
C TYR A 240 -17.83 -8.46 2.18
N GLU A 241 -18.92 -8.15 1.47
CA GLU A 241 -19.48 -9.04 0.45
C GLU A 241 -18.49 -9.31 -0.69
N LEU A 242 -17.87 -8.27 -1.21
CA LEU A 242 -16.90 -8.38 -2.31
C LEU A 242 -15.63 -9.11 -1.86
N ALA A 243 -15.13 -8.86 -0.65
CA ALA A 243 -14.01 -9.60 -0.08
C ALA A 243 -14.32 -11.10 0.02
N CYS A 244 -15.53 -11.46 0.48
CA CYS A 244 -15.96 -12.86 0.51
C CYS A 244 -15.99 -13.47 -0.90
N LYS A 245 -16.51 -12.75 -1.90
CA LYS A 245 -16.53 -13.22 -3.30
C LYS A 245 -15.12 -13.45 -3.84
N VAL A 246 -14.21 -12.49 -3.66
CA VAL A 246 -12.80 -12.59 -4.11
C VAL A 246 -12.09 -13.76 -3.44
N LEU A 247 -12.25 -13.94 -2.13
CA LEU A 247 -11.66 -15.07 -1.40
C LEU A 247 -12.23 -16.42 -1.83
N CYS A 248 -13.52 -16.49 -2.14
CA CYS A 248 -14.16 -17.69 -2.68
C CYS A 248 -13.65 -18.02 -4.09
N MET A 249 -13.42 -17.02 -4.95
CA MET A 249 -12.84 -17.22 -6.28
C MET A 249 -11.42 -17.80 -6.22
N GLN A 250 -10.59 -17.32 -5.28
CA GLN A 250 -9.26 -17.87 -5.05
C GLN A 250 -9.27 -19.33 -4.57
N ARG A 251 -10.28 -19.74 -3.78
CA ARG A 251 -10.44 -21.14 -3.36
C ARG A 251 -10.89 -22.08 -4.49
N VAL A 252 -11.66 -21.58 -5.45
CA VAL A 252 -12.15 -22.39 -6.59
C VAL A 252 -11.09 -22.58 -7.66
N LYS A 253 -10.14 -21.62 -7.80
CA LYS A 253 -9.00 -21.71 -8.74
C LYS A 253 -7.76 -22.42 -8.14
N GLY A 254 -7.85 -22.96 -6.93
CA GLY A 254 -6.77 -23.71 -6.28
C GLY A 254 -6.63 -25.13 -6.81
N VAL A 255 -5.67 -25.33 -7.72
CA VAL A 255 -4.86 -26.55 -7.83
C VAL A 255 -3.86 -26.59 -6.68
#